data_AF-A0AAN6TQS0-F1
#
_entry.id   AF-A0AAN6TQS0-F1
#
_cell.length_a   1.000
_cell.length_b   1.000
_cell.length_c   1.000
_cell.angle_alpha   90.00
_cell.angle_beta   90.00
_cell.angle_gamma   90.00
#
_symmetry.space_group_name_H-M   'P 1'
#
loop_
_entity.id
_entity.type
_entity.pdbx_description
1 polymer ?
#
loop_
_entity_poly.entity_id
_entity_poly.type
_entity_poly.pdbx_seq_one_letter_code
_entity_poly.pdbx_strand_id
1 'polypeptide(L)' 'ERGTRLQEEGGRQHFQFVGGEGGTGKSRVIHAIKDMFRLKDGLHTLILTGASGNAAALIGGVTLHSAANI' A
#
# COMPACT_ATOMS: atom_id res chain seq x y z
N GLU A 1 19.98 -11.48 -5.11
CA GLU A 1 20.45 -10.26 -5.80
C GLU A 1 19.59 -9.89 -7.04
N ARG A 2 18.27 -9.67 -6.90
CA ARG A 2 17.42 -9.23 -8.03
C ARG A 2 16.42 -8.11 -7.69
N GLY A 3 16.60 -7.44 -6.55
CA GLY A 3 15.67 -6.39 -6.07
C GLY A 3 16.15 -4.95 -6.26
N THR A 4 17.39 -4.72 -6.69
CA THR A 4 18.04 -3.40 -6.60
C THR A 4 18.19 -2.66 -7.93
N ARG A 5 17.75 -3.23 -9.05
CA ARG A 5 18.04 -2.69 -10.41
C ARG A 5 16.87 -1.95 -11.08
N LEU A 6 16.08 -1.19 -10.32
CA LEU A 6 15.11 -0.23 -10.87
C LEU A 6 15.34 1.22 -10.42
N GLN A 7 16.46 1.52 -9.75
CA GLN A 7 16.72 2.85 -9.18
C GLN A 7 17.84 3.64 -9.88
N GLU A 8 18.26 3.26 -11.08
CA GLU A 8 19.43 3.91 -11.70
C GLU A 8 19.12 5.20 -12.48
N GLU A 9 17.89 5.72 -12.49
CA GLU A 9 17.62 7.05 -13.09
C GLU A 9 16.67 8.03 -12.36
N GLY A 10 16.01 7.73 -11.22
CA GLY A 10 14.96 8.65 -10.73
C GLY A 10 14.62 8.59 -9.23
N GLY A 11 14.72 9.74 -8.55
CA GLY A 11 14.02 10.10 -7.30
C GLY A 11 14.30 9.26 -6.04
N ARG A 12 14.52 9.93 -4.90
CA ARG A 12 14.56 9.26 -3.58
C ARG A 12 13.21 8.60 -3.27
N GLN A 13 13.21 7.37 -2.72
CA GLN A 13 11.99 6.69 -2.28
C GLN A 13 11.15 7.57 -1.35
N HIS A 14 9.87 7.73 -1.66
CA HIS A 14 8.93 8.51 -0.85
C HIS A 14 8.32 7.63 0.26
N PHE A 15 8.54 8.01 1.51
CA PHE A 15 7.89 7.41 2.67
C PHE A 15 6.91 8.41 3.27
N GLN A 16 5.67 7.98 3.49
CA GLN A 16 4.60 8.83 4.02
C GLN A 16 3.89 8.17 5.18
N PHE A 17 3.61 8.95 6.22
CA PHE A 17 2.77 8.57 7.35
C PHE A 17 1.57 9.53 7.43
N VAL A 18 0.37 8.98 7.57
CA VAL A 18 -0.87 9.74 7.73
C VAL A 18 -1.55 9.27 9.02
N GLY A 19 -1.50 10.12 10.05
CA GLY A 19 -2.16 9.90 11.34
C GLY A 19 -3.58 10.47 11.40
N GLY A 20 -4.23 10.32 12.56
CA GLY A 20 -5.53 10.92 12.86
C GLY A 20 -6.43 10.01 13.69
N GLU A 21 -7.42 10.60 14.36
CA GLU A 21 -8.38 9.89 15.21
C GLU A 21 -9.25 8.87 14.45
N GLY A 22 -10.00 8.04 15.18
CA GLY A 22 -10.97 7.12 14.57
C GLY A 22 -12.00 7.88 13.72
N GLY A 23 -12.37 7.34 12.56
CA GLY A 23 -13.40 7.94 11.71
C GLY A 23 -12.94 9.08 10.78
N THR A 24 -11.67 9.54 10.85
CA THR A 24 -11.16 10.63 10.00
C THR A 24 -10.93 10.27 8.52
N GLY A 25 -11.34 9.09 8.08
CA GLY A 25 -11.24 8.70 6.67
C GLY A 25 -9.86 8.22 6.19
N LYS A 26 -8.93 7.83 7.08
CA LYS A 26 -7.62 7.28 6.68
C LYS A 26 -7.72 6.12 5.68
N SER A 27 -8.65 5.19 5.87
CA SER A 27 -8.88 4.10 4.90
C SER A 27 -9.39 4.63 3.55
N ARG A 28 -10.14 5.73 3.52
CA ARG A 28 -10.57 6.38 2.27
C ARG A 28 -9.38 6.90 1.46
N VAL A 29 -8.33 7.39 2.12
CA VAL A 29 -7.07 7.78 1.46
C VAL A 29 -6.42 6.58 0.76
N ILE A 30 -6.34 5.44 1.46
CA ILE A 30 -5.81 4.19 0.89
C ILE A 30 -6.63 3.75 -0.33
N HIS A 31 -7.96 3.81 -0.25
CA HIS A 31 -8.83 3.48 -1.40
C HIS A 31 -8.63 4.43 -2.58
N ALA A 32 -8.46 5.73 -2.34
CA ALA A 32 -8.20 6.69 -3.41
C ALA A 32 -6.86 6.41 -4.12
N ILE A 33 -5.82 6.03 -3.37
CA ILE A 33 -4.54 5.60 -3.96
C ILE A 33 -4.74 4.32 -4.79
N LYS A 34 -5.45 3.32 -4.25
CA LYS A 34 -5.79 2.08 -4.99
C LYS A 34 -6.52 2.38 -6.30
N ASP A 35 -7.52 3.27 -6.26
CA ASP A 35 -8.28 3.70 -7.44
C ASP A 35 -7.38 4.39 -8.46
N MET A 36 -6.43 5.22 -8.02
CA MET A 36 -5.44 5.84 -8.91
C MET A 36 -4.57 4.80 -9.63
N PHE A 37 -4.07 3.78 -8.92
CA PHE A 37 -3.34 2.67 -9.55
C PHE A 37 -4.22 1.89 -10.52
N ARG A 38 -5.50 1.67 -10.20
CA ARG A 38 -6.46 1.04 -11.12
C ARG A 38 -6.66 1.84 -12.40
N LEU A 39 -6.84 3.15 -12.29
CA LEU A 39 -7.03 4.04 -13.44
C LEU A 39 -5.79 4.09 -14.35
N LYS A 40 -4.62 3.73 -13.83
CA LYS A 40 -3.35 3.64 -14.58
C LYS A 40 -2.97 2.21 -14.98
N ASP A 41 -3.89 1.25 -14.86
CA ASP A 41 -3.65 -0.19 -15.10
C ASP A 41 -2.48 -0.77 -14.27
N GLY A 42 -2.19 -0.15 -13.13
CA GLY A 42 -1.03 -0.43 -12.29
C GLY A 42 -1.33 -1.29 -11.06
N LEU A 43 -2.56 -1.80 -10.88
CA LEU A 43 -2.93 -2.55 -9.67
C LEU A 43 -2.01 -3.73 -9.37
N HIS A 44 -1.46 -4.37 -10.40
CA HIS A 44 -0.53 -5.50 -10.27
C HIS A 44 0.81 -5.13 -9.61
N THR A 45 1.13 -3.84 -9.50
CA THR A 45 2.33 -3.31 -8.82
C THR A 45 2.06 -2.86 -7.39
N LEU A 46 0.80 -2.86 -6.95
CA LEU A 46 0.38 -2.36 -5.64
C LEU A 46 0.12 -3.52 -4.66
N ILE A 47 0.82 -3.50 -3.52
CA ILE A 47 0.55 -4.41 -2.39
C ILE A 47 -0.10 -3.59 -1.26
N LEU A 48 -1.29 -3.99 -0.82
CA LEU A 48 -1.99 -3.40 0.31
C LEU A 48 -1.92 -4.35 1.51
N THR A 49 -1.48 -3.83 2.66
CA THR A 49 -1.35 -4.61 3.89
C THR A 49 -2.08 -3.99 5.07
N GLY A 50 -2.66 -4.85 5.92
CA GLY A 50 -3.22 -4.48 7.22
C GLY A 50 -2.51 -5.21 8.36
N ALA A 51 -2.51 -4.63 9.56
CA ALA A 51 -1.93 -5.26 10.75
C ALA A 51 -2.75 -6.47 11.25
N SER A 52 -4.06 -6.51 10.93
CA SER A 52 -4.97 -7.60 11.27
C SER A 52 -5.79 -8.03 10.05
N GLY A 53 -6.43 -9.20 10.12
CA GLY A 53 -7.31 -9.69 9.05
C GLY A 53 -8.43 -8.70 8.71
N ASN A 54 -9.07 -8.11 9.71
CA ASN A 54 -10.14 -7.12 9.49
C ASN A 54 -9.62 -5.83 8.84
N ALA A 55 -8.46 -5.32 9.27
CA ALA A 55 -7.87 -4.12 8.68
C ALA A 55 -7.44 -4.36 7.21
N ALA A 56 -6.89 -5.54 6.93
CA ALA A 56 -6.52 -5.94 5.58
C ALA A 56 -7.75 -6.08 4.67
N ALA A 57 -8.79 -6.78 5.13
CA ALA A 57 -10.03 -6.94 4.38
C ALA A 57 -10.69 -5.59 4.08
N LEU A 58 -10.69 -4.65 5.04
CA LEU A 58 -11.26 -3.32 4.87
C LEU A 58 -10.66 -2.57 3.68
N ILE A 59 -9.34 -2.67 3.47
CA ILE A 59 -8.66 -2.01 2.34
C ILE A 59 -8.57 -2.89 1.08
N GLY A 60 -9.09 -4.12 1.15
CA GLY A 60 -9.01 -5.13 0.10
C GLY A 60 -7.57 -5.59 -0.16
N GLY A 61 -6.83 -5.86 0.91
CA GLY A 61 -5.46 -6.37 0.92
C GLY A 61 -5.29 -7.62 1.78
N VAL A 62 -4.06 -7.93 2.14
CA VAL A 62 -3.68 -9.07 3.00
C VAL A 62 -3.04 -8.61 4.30
N THR A 63 -2.79 -9.50 5.25
CA THR A 63 -2.02 -9.10 6.44
C THR A 63 -0.55 -8.85 6.10
N LEU A 64 0.12 -7.98 6.85
CA LEU A 64 1.57 -7.77 6.67
C LEU A 64 2.36 -9.08 6.84
N HIS A 65 1.98 -9.89 7.84
CA HIS A 65 2.53 -11.22 8.07
C HIS A 65 2.44 -12.10 6.82
N SER A 66 1.25 -12.20 6.22
CA SER A 66 1.05 -12.97 4.98
C SER A 66 1.84 -12.42 3.78
N ALA A 67 1.99 -11.10 3.67
CA ALA A 67 2.71 -10.47 2.55
C ALA A 67 4.23 -10.61 2.66
N ALA A 68 4.77 -10.50 3.89
CA ALA A 68 6.20 -10.50 4.16
C ALA A 68 6.72 -11.88 4.63
N ASN A 69 5.83 -12.85 4.83
CA ASN A 69 6.15 -14.17 5.40
C ASN A 69 6.88 -14.05 6.75
N ILE A 70 6.33 -13.23 7.65
CA ILE A 70 6.82 -12.97 9.01
C ILE A 70 5.74 -13.28 10.04
#